data_AF-A0A6I1ZBZ7-F1
#
_entry.id   AF-A0A6I1ZBZ7-F1
#
_cell.length_a   1.000
_cell.length_b   1.000
_cell.length_c   1.000
_cell.angle_alpha   90.00
_cell.angle_beta   90.00
_cell.angle_gamma   90.00
#
_symmetry.space_group_name_H-M   'P 1'
#
loop_
_entity.id
_entity.type
_entity.pdbx_description
1 polymer ?
#
loop_
_entity_poly.entity_id
_entity_poly.type
_entity_poly.pdbx_seq_one_letter_code
_entity_poly.pdbx_strand_id
1 'polypeptide(L)'
;MGVQNFKTHLRRRVSEEVLSYSSCPPHSLKLNGHLERAQRTHTEEFYEVTDVSFEILELNRALLKWEKVYNTIRPHQAVGHLTSQQFKERRWGVTNHMNVYN
;
A
#
# COMPACT_ATOMS: atom_id res chain seq x y z
N MET A 1 16.75 -15.65 -18.53
CA MET A 1 17.22 -15.94 -17.15
C MET A 1 16.78 -14.83 -16.17
N GLY A 2 15.49 -14.43 -16.16
CA GLY A 2 15.05 -13.19 -15.48
C GLY A 2 14.00 -13.34 -14.38
N VAL A 3 12.97 -14.19 -14.57
CA VAL A 3 11.82 -14.24 -13.64
C VAL A 3 12.03 -15.23 -12.49
N GLN A 4 12.74 -16.35 -12.75
CA GLN A 4 13.00 -17.38 -11.75
C GLN A 4 13.89 -16.85 -10.61
N ASN A 5 14.81 -15.93 -10.93
CA ASN A 5 15.70 -15.31 -9.97
C ASN A 5 14.93 -14.40 -8.99
N PHE A 6 13.99 -13.59 -9.47
CA PHE A 6 13.24 -12.66 -8.63
C PHE A 6 12.40 -13.37 -7.56
N LYS A 7 11.62 -14.39 -7.94
CA LYS A 7 10.79 -15.16 -7.00
C LYS A 7 11.63 -15.84 -5.93
N THR A 8 12.78 -16.40 -6.31
CA THR A 8 13.71 -17.06 -5.38
C THR A 8 14.33 -16.06 -4.40
N HIS A 9 14.80 -14.91 -4.90
CA HIS A 9 15.38 -13.87 -4.06
C HIS A 9 14.37 -13.28 -3.07
N LEU A 10 13.13 -13.06 -3.52
CA LEU A 10 12.05 -12.61 -2.65
C LEU A 10 11.71 -13.63 -1.58
N ARG A 11 11.56 -14.92 -1.93
CA ARG A 11 11.27 -15.97 -0.95
C ARG A 11 12.33 -16.04 0.14
N ARG A 12 13.62 -15.96 -0.25
CA ARG A 12 14.74 -15.96 0.70
C ARG A 12 14.64 -14.79 1.68
N ARG A 13 14.46 -13.57 1.17
CA ARG A 13 14.37 -12.37 2.03
C ARG A 13 13.14 -12.41 2.95
N VAL A 14 12.01 -12.89 2.45
CA VAL A 14 10.77 -13.05 3.24
C VAL A 14 10.93 -14.12 4.33
N SER A 15 11.65 -15.23 4.06
CA SER A 15 11.94 -16.25 5.08
C SER A 15 12.89 -15.76 6.18
N GLU A 16 13.82 -14.85 5.84
CA GLU A 16 14.72 -14.21 6.82
C GLU A 16 13.95 -13.29 7.78
N GLU A 17 12.85 -12.69 7.32
CA GLU A 17 11.98 -11.80 8.11
C GLU A 17 10.80 -12.52 8.78
N VAL A 18 10.74 -13.86 8.74
CA VAL A 18 9.64 -14.67 9.31
C VAL A 18 8.26 -14.27 8.75
N LEU A 19 8.22 -13.77 7.51
CA LEU A 19 6.98 -13.40 6.83
C LEU A 19 6.54 -14.56 5.91
N SER A 20 5.23 -14.76 5.75
CA SER A 20 4.70 -15.77 4.82
C SER A 20 4.52 -15.16 3.42
N TYR A 21 4.96 -15.87 2.38
CA TYR A 21 4.78 -15.47 0.98
C TYR A 21 3.80 -16.39 0.25
N SER A 22 2.67 -15.84 -0.20
CA SER A 22 1.71 -16.51 -1.08
C SER A 22 1.64 -15.81 -2.43
N SER A 23 1.92 -16.53 -3.52
CA SER A 23 1.65 -16.01 -4.87
C SER A 23 0.19 -16.23 -5.24
N CYS A 24 -0.43 -15.22 -5.87
CA CYS A 24 -1.72 -15.42 -6.52
C CYS A 24 -1.60 -16.56 -7.55
N PRO A 25 -2.49 -17.56 -7.55
CA PRO A 25 -2.50 -18.59 -8.57
C PRO A 25 -2.63 -17.97 -9.97
N PRO A 26 -2.03 -18.60 -11.01
CA PRO A 26 -2.21 -18.16 -12.38
C PRO A 26 -3.71 -18.10 -12.74
N HIS A 27 -4.09 -17.09 -13.52
CA HIS A 27 -5.48 -16.83 -13.94
C HIS A 27 -6.49 -16.51 -12.81
N SER A 28 -6.03 -16.28 -11.58
CA SER A 28 -6.91 -15.91 -10.45
C SER A 28 -6.91 -14.41 -10.15
N LEU A 29 -7.02 -13.57 -11.20
CA LEU A 29 -6.98 -12.10 -11.11
C LEU A 29 -7.97 -11.53 -10.07
N LYS A 30 -9.10 -12.20 -9.87
CA LYS A 30 -10.13 -11.81 -8.88
C LYS A 30 -9.61 -11.69 -7.44
N LEU A 31 -8.54 -12.41 -7.08
CA LEU A 31 -7.94 -12.33 -5.74
C LEU A 31 -7.17 -11.02 -5.51
N ASN A 32 -6.84 -10.27 -6.57
CA ASN A 32 -6.17 -8.97 -6.50
C ASN A 32 -7.15 -7.80 -6.60
N GLY A 33 -8.47 -8.02 -6.56
CA GLY A 33 -9.46 -6.96 -6.79
C GLY A 33 -9.36 -5.76 -5.85
N HIS A 34 -8.87 -5.94 -4.62
CA HIS A 34 -8.58 -4.83 -3.71
C HIS A 34 -7.41 -3.98 -4.17
N LEU A 35 -6.33 -4.62 -4.65
CA LEU A 35 -5.17 -3.93 -5.20
C LEU A 35 -5.53 -3.23 -6.51
N GLU A 36 -6.28 -3.90 -7.39
CA GLU A 36 -6.76 -3.30 -8.65
C GLU A 36 -7.63 -2.07 -8.38
N ARG A 37 -8.53 -2.13 -7.39
CA ARG A 37 -9.34 -0.97 -7.00
C ARG A 37 -8.47 0.17 -6.46
N ALA A 38 -7.50 -0.12 -5.60
CA ALA A 38 -6.59 0.90 -5.06
C ALA A 38 -5.77 1.55 -6.18
N GLN A 39 -5.21 0.73 -7.09
CA GLN A 39 -4.45 1.22 -8.23
C GLN A 39 -5.29 2.10 -9.14
N ARG A 40 -6.54 1.70 -9.45
CA ARG A 40 -7.47 2.52 -10.22
C ARG A 40 -7.72 3.88 -9.58
N THR A 41 -7.91 3.92 -8.26
CA THR A 41 -8.07 5.19 -7.54
C THR A 41 -6.83 6.08 -7.66
N HIS A 42 -5.62 5.51 -7.55
CA HIS A 42 -4.38 6.29 -7.72
C HIS A 42 -4.29 6.84 -9.15
N THR A 43 -4.69 6.06 -10.16
CA THR A 43 -4.72 6.52 -11.56
C THR A 43 -5.71 7.66 -11.75
N GLU A 44 -6.98 7.45 -11.42
CA GLU A 44 -8.06 8.41 -11.68
C GLU A 44 -7.97 9.67 -10.81
N GLU A 45 -7.54 9.56 -9.54
CA GLU A 45 -7.54 10.72 -8.61
C GLU A 45 -6.18 11.42 -8.49
N PHE A 46 -5.07 10.75 -8.79
CA PHE A 46 -3.73 11.36 -8.71
C PHE A 46 -3.13 11.57 -10.09
N TYR A 47 -2.88 10.50 -10.85
CA TYR A 47 -2.12 10.63 -12.10
C TYR A 47 -2.86 11.39 -13.20
N GLU A 48 -4.19 11.25 -13.28
CA GLU A 48 -5.00 11.93 -14.32
C GLU A 48 -5.36 13.38 -13.95
N VAL A 49 -5.27 13.74 -12.67
CA VAL A 49 -5.75 15.05 -12.15
C VAL A 49 -4.61 15.98 -11.74
N THR A 50 -3.45 15.45 -11.34
CA THR A 50 -2.38 16.27 -10.77
C THR A 50 -1.58 16.97 -11.86
N ASP A 51 -1.57 18.31 -11.82
CA ASP A 51 -0.76 19.18 -12.69
C ASP A 51 0.70 19.29 -12.20
N VAL A 52 1.36 18.15 -12.03
CA VAL A 52 2.79 18.08 -11.65
C VAL A 52 3.62 17.62 -12.83
N SER A 53 4.85 18.12 -12.90
CA SER A 53 5.83 17.62 -13.84
C SER A 53 6.04 16.12 -13.64
N PHE A 54 6.24 15.39 -14.75
CA PHE A 54 6.64 13.98 -14.73
C PHE A 54 8.11 13.79 -14.30
N GLU A 55 8.80 14.85 -13.90
CA GLU A 55 10.09 14.76 -13.22
C GLU A 55 9.96 13.96 -11.92
N ILE A 56 10.78 12.91 -11.80
CA ILE A 56 10.67 11.88 -10.75
C ILE A 56 10.67 12.49 -9.34
N LEU A 57 11.52 13.49 -9.11
CA LEU A 57 11.65 14.13 -7.79
C LEU A 57 10.39 14.89 -7.38
N GLU A 58 9.75 15.59 -8.32
CA GLU A 58 8.55 16.36 -8.06
C GLU A 58 7.34 15.44 -7.91
N LEU A 59 7.24 14.45 -8.79
CA LEU A 59 6.19 13.43 -8.74
C LEU A 59 6.22 12.65 -7.43
N ASN A 60 7.40 12.23 -6.95
CA ASN A 60 7.53 11.53 -5.67
C ASN A 60 7.08 12.39 -4.48
N ARG A 61 7.39 13.70 -4.49
CA ARG A 61 6.94 14.62 -3.42
C ARG A 61 5.43 14.80 -3.45
N ALA A 62 4.84 14.90 -4.64
CA ALA A 62 3.39 14.99 -4.80
C ALA A 62 2.70 13.69 -4.35
N LEU A 63 3.26 12.54 -4.73
CA LEU A 63 2.73 11.23 -4.35
C LEU A 63 2.74 11.02 -2.83
N LEU A 64 3.82 11.39 -2.13
CA LEU A 64 3.88 11.31 -0.67
C LEU A 64 2.82 12.18 0.02
N LYS A 65 2.57 13.38 -0.51
CA LYS A 65 1.51 14.26 0.01
C LYS A 65 0.13 13.63 -0.22
N TRP A 66 -0.09 13.09 -1.41
CA TRP A 66 -1.34 12.44 -1.79
C TRP A 66 -1.61 11.20 -0.93
N GLU A 67 -0.60 10.34 -0.71
CA GLU A 67 -0.71 9.17 0.18
C GLU A 67 -1.06 9.57 1.63
N LYS A 68 -0.52 10.69 2.12
CA LYS A 68 -0.89 11.21 3.44
C LYS A 68 -2.38 11.57 3.48
N VAL A 69 -2.86 12.33 2.50
CA VAL A 69 -4.29 12.70 2.41
C VAL A 69 -5.18 11.46 2.30
N TYR A 70 -4.81 10.51 1.44
CA TYR A 70 -5.54 9.27 1.25
C TYR A 70 -5.65 8.46 2.54
N ASN A 71 -4.55 8.33 3.29
CA ASN A 71 -4.53 7.49 4.47
C ASN A 71 -5.15 8.12 5.71
N THR A 72 -5.05 9.45 5.86
CA THR A 72 -5.41 10.16 7.11
C THR A 72 -6.65 11.04 7.01
N ILE A 73 -7.07 11.43 5.81
CA ILE A 73 -8.21 12.35 5.60
C ILE A 73 -9.37 11.64 4.87
N ARG A 74 -9.09 10.78 3.88
CA ARG A 74 -10.13 10.18 3.03
C ARG A 74 -11.00 9.17 3.82
N PRO A 75 -12.31 9.42 3.99
CA PRO A 75 -13.20 8.45 4.60
C PRO A 75 -13.59 7.37 3.58
N HIS A 76 -13.62 6.10 4.03
CA HIS A 76 -13.95 4.98 3.16
C HIS A 76 -15.24 4.30 3.60
N GLN A 77 -16.26 4.29 2.73
CA GLN A 77 -17.58 3.72 3.03
C GLN A 77 -17.51 2.24 3.45
N ALA A 78 -16.65 1.45 2.80
CA ALA A 78 -16.47 0.04 3.08
C ALA A 78 -16.00 -0.28 4.51
N VAL A 79 -15.43 0.70 5.23
CA VAL A 79 -14.99 0.56 6.62
C VAL A 79 -15.74 1.51 7.57
N GLY A 80 -16.97 1.88 7.21
CA GLY A 80 -17.83 2.70 8.06
C GLY A 80 -17.43 4.17 8.11
N HIS A 81 -16.96 4.72 6.98
CA HIS A 81 -16.47 6.10 6.85
C HIS A 81 -15.24 6.44 7.69
N LEU A 82 -14.52 5.43 8.17
CA LEU A 82 -13.21 5.61 8.78
C LEU A 82 -12.15 5.87 7.72
N THR A 83 -11.09 6.59 8.10
CA THR A 83 -9.88 6.68 7.29
C THR A 83 -9.07 5.39 7.40
N SER A 84 -8.20 5.13 6.44
CA SER A 84 -7.36 3.92 6.44
C SER A 84 -6.52 3.82 7.72
N GLN A 85 -6.00 4.95 8.23
CA GLN A 85 -5.30 5.01 9.51
C GLN A 85 -6.21 4.66 10.69
N GLN A 86 -7.38 5.30 10.80
CA GLN A 86 -8.32 5.03 11.90
C GLN A 86 -8.79 3.58 11.92
N PHE A 87 -9.04 3.00 10.74
CA PHE A 87 -9.41 1.59 10.64
C PHE A 87 -8.28 0.67 11.11
N LYS A 88 -7.03 0.96 10.73
CA LYS A 88 -5.86 0.22 11.22
C LYS A 88 -5.73 0.29 12.74
N GLU A 89 -5.81 1.49 13.30
CA GLU A 89 -5.73 1.72 14.75
C GLU A 89 -6.86 1.01 15.50
N ARG A 90 -8.08 1.04 14.97
CA ARG A 90 -9.23 0.34 15.57
C ARG A 90 -9.10 -1.18 15.51
N ARG A 91 -8.62 -1.72 14.39
CA ARG A 91 -8.58 -3.17 14.13
C ARG A 91 -7.35 -3.85 14.74
N TRP A 92 -6.23 -3.15 14.78
CA TRP A 92 -4.93 -3.67 15.19
C TRP A 92 -4.36 -2.93 16.38
N GLY A 93 -5.21 -2.25 17.15
CA GLY A 93 -4.90 -1.40 18.30
C GLY A 93 -3.54 -1.70 18.89
N VAL A 94 -2.55 -0.88 18.53
CA VAL A 94 -1.19 -1.01 18.99
C VAL A 94 -1.21 -0.75 20.50
N THR A 95 -1.27 -1.81 21.28
CA THR A 95 -0.90 -1.74 22.69
C THR A 95 0.62 -1.86 22.71
N ASN A 96 1.29 -0.77 23.13
CA ASN A 96 2.72 -0.64 23.45
C ASN A 96 3.75 -0.81 22.32
N HIS A 97 4.41 0.30 21.92
CA HIS A 97 5.88 0.37 21.80
C HIS A 97 6.45 1.81 21.69
N MET A 98 5.78 2.84 22.25
CA MET A 98 6.40 4.15 22.52
C MET A 98 6.62 4.35 24.03
N ASN A 99 7.43 3.46 24.64
CA ASN A 99 7.99 3.66 25.98
C ASN A 99 9.33 2.92 26.11
N VAL A 100 10.25 3.12 25.16
CA VAL A 100 11.64 2.63 25.26
C VAL A 100 12.67 3.75 24.96
N TYR A 101 12.26 5.01 25.06
CA TYR A 101 13.19 6.14 25.09
C TYR A 101 12.73 7.13 26.17
N ASN A 102 13.03 6.78 27.42
CA ASN A 102 13.27 7.69 28.55
C ASN A 102 14.27 7.00 29.47
#